data_AF-A0A9P6EX37-F1
#
_entry.id   AF-A0A9P6EX37-F1
#
_cell.length_a   1.000
_cell.length_b   1.000
_cell.length_c   1.000
_cell.angle_alpha   90.00
_cell.angle_beta   90.00
_cell.angle_gamma   90.00
#
_symmetry.space_group_name_H-M   'P 1'
#
loop_
_entity.id
_entity.type
_entity.pdbx_description
1 polymer ?
#
loop_
_entity_poly.entity_id
_entity_poly.type
_entity_poly.pdbx_seq_one_letter_code
_entity_poly.pdbx_strand_id
1 'polypeptide(L)'
;MYTWSTSTTIQNTVCWGAILFLDEETSKDNDAFRNSEWGPEAAAAMCEQVKDFPIISGGDKILTLQDLIDRTPKEFISKVMLEEKVFKTWFDCRTVLIGDACHKFNPAGGVGAANAIHDAIALANGINGLPFHPVAEEIEAVFRTYKEERIDRVEKAFDSSKTFKTMAGQSVSSKITRYLMKYTPSWVMDSVARRQNTNRPQAAFLPPAEDKGIVRPAPQPSLSIKAPEETEESKRTQAM
;
A
#
# COMPACT_ATOMS: atom_id res chain seq x y z
N MET A 1 -7.17 5.29 18.55
CA MET A 1 -5.89 6.00 18.81
C MET A 1 -5.63 7.00 17.70
N TYR A 2 -5.28 8.26 18.01
CA TYR A 2 -4.94 9.25 16.97
C TYR A 2 -3.45 9.30 16.64
N THR A 3 -3.17 9.62 15.38
CA THR A 3 -1.87 10.07 14.88
C THR A 3 -2.07 11.22 13.92
N TRP A 4 -1.12 12.15 13.86
CA TRP A 4 -1.20 13.28 12.93
C TRP A 4 0.18 13.61 12.38
N SER A 5 0.19 14.20 11.19
CA SER A 5 1.42 14.57 10.50
C SER A 5 1.21 15.84 9.68
N THR A 6 2.33 16.48 9.38
CA THR A 6 2.42 17.66 8.52
C THR A 6 3.52 17.44 7.50
N SER A 7 3.29 17.83 6.25
CA SER A 7 4.24 17.68 5.16
C SER A 7 4.26 18.94 4.31
N THR A 8 5.45 19.39 3.91
CA THR A 8 5.59 20.51 2.98
C THR A 8 5.61 19.99 1.55
N THR A 9 4.90 20.67 0.65
CA THR A 9 4.86 20.34 -0.77
C THR A 9 5.92 21.12 -1.55
N ILE A 10 6.18 20.71 -2.79
CA ILE A 10 7.08 21.44 -3.70
C ILE A 10 6.55 22.84 -4.06
N GLN A 11 5.25 23.07 -3.89
CA GLN A 11 4.59 24.36 -4.14
C GLN A 11 4.67 25.30 -2.92
N ASN A 12 5.52 24.99 -1.93
CA ASN A 12 5.62 25.75 -0.68
C ASN A 12 4.29 25.84 0.09
N THR A 13 3.44 24.81 0.00
CA THR A 13 2.23 24.67 0.81
C THR A 13 2.44 23.62 1.90
N VAL A 14 1.65 23.69 2.96
CA VAL A 14 1.65 22.69 4.04
C VAL A 14 0.40 21.83 3.90
N CYS A 15 0.60 20.52 3.79
CA CYS A 15 -0.44 19.52 3.94
C CYS A 15 -0.41 18.98 5.37
N TRP A 16 -1.58 18.62 5.88
CA TRP A 16 -1.71 18.01 7.19
C TRP A 16 -2.77 16.92 7.15
N GLY A 17 -2.69 16.00 8.10
CA GLY A 17 -3.68 14.96 8.27
C GLY A 17 -3.71 14.42 9.68
N ALA A 18 -4.88 13.99 10.11
CA ALA A 18 -5.07 13.24 11.34
C ALA A 18 -5.77 11.92 11.02
N ILE A 19 -5.30 10.84 11.64
CA ILE A 19 -5.81 9.48 11.45
C ILE A 19 -6.29 8.98 12.81
N LEU A 20 -7.56 8.62 12.88
CA LEU A 20 -8.09 7.84 13.99
C LEU A 20 -8.01 6.36 13.62
N PHE A 21 -7.20 5.61 14.34
CA PHE A 21 -7.19 4.17 14.24
C PHE A 21 -8.27 3.55 15.11
N LEU A 22 -9.11 2.75 14.46
CA LEU A 22 -10.14 1.91 15.06
C LEU A 22 -9.59 0.50 15.32
N ASP A 23 -10.18 -0.18 16.29
CA ASP A 23 -10.01 -1.60 16.58
C ASP A 23 -11.28 -2.38 16.17
N GLU A 24 -11.31 -3.70 16.40
CA GLU A 24 -12.44 -4.53 15.98
C GLU A 24 -13.77 -4.17 16.66
N GLU A 25 -13.72 -3.52 17.82
CA GLU A 25 -14.92 -3.13 18.56
C GLU A 25 -15.40 -1.76 18.07
N THR A 26 -14.52 -0.76 18.10
CA THR A 26 -14.81 0.61 17.65
C THR A 26 -15.07 0.73 16.15
N SER A 27 -14.61 -0.24 15.34
CA SER A 27 -14.96 -0.29 13.91
C SER A 27 -16.41 -0.68 13.65
N LYS A 28 -17.05 -1.47 14.53
CA LYS A 28 -18.47 -1.84 14.40
C LYS A 28 -19.40 -0.65 14.61
N ASP A 29 -19.01 0.28 15.49
CA ASP A 29 -19.76 1.51 15.76
C ASP A 29 -19.58 2.56 14.66
N ASN A 30 -18.53 2.44 13.84
CA ASN A 30 -18.12 3.37 12.79
C ASN A 30 -18.17 2.71 11.40
N ASP A 31 -19.27 2.03 11.08
CA ASP A 31 -19.45 1.27 9.84
C ASP A 31 -19.24 2.14 8.59
N ALA A 32 -18.31 1.72 7.72
CA ALA A 32 -17.87 2.42 6.53
C ALA A 32 -18.99 2.63 5.48
N PHE A 33 -20.08 1.84 5.56
CA PHE A 33 -21.26 1.99 4.70
C PHE A 33 -22.18 3.16 5.07
N ARG A 34 -21.94 3.82 6.21
CA ARG A 34 -22.72 5.01 6.59
C ARG A 34 -22.17 6.24 5.86
N ASN A 35 -22.88 6.67 4.82
CA ASN A 35 -22.58 7.90 4.06
C ASN A 35 -22.39 9.16 4.94
N SER A 36 -22.90 9.14 6.19
CA SER A 36 -22.71 10.22 7.18
C SER A 36 -21.26 10.45 7.59
N GLU A 37 -20.35 9.48 7.39
CA GLU A 37 -18.94 9.59 7.79
C GLU A 37 -18.05 10.33 6.77
N TRP A 38 -18.61 10.68 5.62
CA TRP A 38 -17.88 11.21 4.46
C TRP A 38 -18.22 12.68 4.15
N GLY A 39 -19.18 13.25 4.88
CA GLY A 39 -19.66 14.62 4.68
C GLY A 39 -18.75 15.69 5.31
N PRO A 40 -18.88 16.96 4.88
CA PRO A 40 -18.18 18.10 5.49
C PRO A 40 -18.40 18.20 7.00
N GLU A 41 -19.58 17.80 7.50
CA GLU A 41 -19.92 17.79 8.91
C GLU A 41 -19.06 16.79 9.70
N ALA A 42 -18.80 15.61 9.13
CA ALA A 42 -17.96 14.60 9.75
C ALA A 42 -16.49 15.03 9.79
N ALA A 43 -16.02 15.72 8.74
CA ALA A 43 -14.70 16.34 8.72
C ALA A 43 -14.57 17.44 9.78
N ALA A 44 -15.56 18.32 9.91
CA ALA A 44 -15.59 19.37 10.93
C ALA A 44 -15.61 18.81 12.35
N ALA A 45 -16.41 17.77 12.61
CA ALA A 45 -16.46 17.09 13.91
C ALA A 45 -15.10 16.49 14.29
N MET A 46 -14.40 15.86 13.34
CA MET A 46 -13.05 15.35 13.57
C MET A 46 -12.03 16.48 13.79
N CYS A 47 -12.17 17.60 13.07
CA CYS A 47 -11.32 18.79 13.28
C CYS A 47 -11.42 19.30 14.73
N GLU A 48 -12.63 19.38 15.29
CA GLU A 48 -12.83 19.78 16.69
C GLU A 48 -12.17 18.82 17.69
N GLN A 49 -12.10 17.52 17.37
CA GLN A 49 -11.47 16.53 18.24
C GLN A 49 -9.94 16.62 18.23
N VAL A 50 -9.34 17.05 17.12
CA VAL A 50 -7.88 17.04 16.92
C VAL A 50 -7.23 18.42 17.04
N LYS A 51 -8.02 19.49 17.19
CA LYS A 51 -7.54 20.88 17.15
C LYS A 51 -6.41 21.22 18.11
N ASP A 52 -6.40 20.61 19.28
CA ASP A 52 -5.40 20.88 20.33
C ASP A 52 -4.13 20.05 20.16
N PHE A 53 -4.05 19.19 19.14
CA PHE A 53 -2.88 18.37 18.91
C PHE A 53 -1.69 19.23 18.49
N PRO A 54 -0.53 19.12 19.18
CA PRO A 54 0.60 19.98 18.93
C PRO A 54 1.28 19.63 17.61
N ILE A 55 1.70 20.64 16.85
CA ILE A 55 2.51 20.46 15.63
C ILE A 55 3.91 21.04 15.84
N ILE A 56 4.86 20.57 15.04
CA ILE A 56 6.22 21.09 15.05
C ILE A 56 6.21 22.43 14.31
N SER A 57 6.35 23.54 15.05
CA SER A 57 6.30 24.90 14.52
C SER A 57 7.63 25.40 13.96
N GLY A 58 8.75 24.81 14.38
CA GLY A 58 10.10 25.26 14.04
C GLY A 58 10.52 26.57 14.72
N GLY A 59 9.72 27.11 15.65
CA GLY A 59 10.01 28.35 16.38
C GLY A 59 9.49 28.32 17.82
N ASP A 60 9.56 29.45 18.52
CA ASP A 60 9.26 29.54 19.97
C ASP A 60 7.77 29.39 20.31
N LYS A 61 6.90 29.59 19.32
CA LYS A 61 5.46 29.44 19.49
C LYS A 61 5.07 27.97 19.39
N ILE A 62 4.37 27.46 20.41
CA ILE A 62 3.65 26.19 20.31
C ILE A 62 2.47 26.39 19.36
N LEU A 63 2.46 25.67 18.24
CA LEU A 63 1.35 25.64 17.30
C LEU A 63 0.58 24.32 17.45
N THR A 64 -0.69 24.33 17.07
CA THR A 64 -1.54 23.14 17.08
C THR A 64 -2.16 22.88 15.70
N LEU A 65 -2.89 21.77 15.54
CA LEU A 65 -3.67 21.53 14.33
C LEU A 65 -4.73 22.62 14.10
N GLN A 66 -5.25 23.28 15.15
CA GLN A 66 -6.14 24.43 15.01
C GLN A 66 -5.54 25.51 14.09
N ASP A 67 -4.25 25.81 14.27
CA ASP A 67 -3.56 26.81 13.44
C ASP A 67 -3.58 26.42 11.95
N LEU A 68 -3.49 25.14 11.63
CA LEU A 68 -3.55 24.66 10.24
C LEU A 68 -4.99 24.60 9.74
N ILE A 69 -5.93 24.15 10.56
CA ILE A 69 -7.36 24.09 10.26
C ILE A 69 -7.87 25.50 9.88
N ASP A 70 -7.55 26.52 10.68
CA ASP A 70 -7.98 27.91 10.45
C ASP A 70 -7.44 28.49 9.13
N ARG A 71 -6.30 27.97 8.65
CA ARG A 71 -5.62 28.41 7.43
C ARG A 71 -5.97 27.56 6.20
N THR A 72 -6.72 26.47 6.38
CA THR A 72 -7.08 25.56 5.30
C THR A 72 -8.49 25.89 4.80
N PRO A 73 -8.66 26.23 3.51
CA PRO A 73 -9.99 26.34 2.92
C PRO A 73 -10.81 25.07 3.16
N LYS A 74 -12.07 25.22 3.59
CA LYS A 74 -12.89 24.09 4.07
C LYS A 74 -13.11 23.03 3.00
N GLU A 75 -13.18 23.44 1.74
CA GLU A 75 -13.28 22.58 0.57
C GLU A 75 -12.07 21.64 0.38
N PHE A 76 -10.95 21.91 1.04
CA PHE A 76 -9.75 21.07 1.02
C PHE A 76 -9.60 20.18 2.26
N ILE A 77 -10.58 20.20 3.17
CA ILE A 77 -10.61 19.31 4.35
C ILE A 77 -11.61 18.20 4.08
N SER A 78 -11.11 16.98 3.88
CA SER A 78 -11.93 15.79 3.69
C SER A 78 -11.64 14.74 4.76
N LYS A 79 -12.69 14.07 5.24
CA LYS A 79 -12.58 12.86 6.06
C LYS A 79 -12.92 11.65 5.21
N VAL A 80 -12.13 10.60 5.34
CA VAL A 80 -12.35 9.31 4.68
C VAL A 80 -12.23 8.18 5.68
N MET A 81 -13.08 7.16 5.54
CA MET A 81 -12.97 5.92 6.32
C MET A 81 -12.26 4.87 5.47
N LEU A 82 -11.14 4.33 5.96
CA LEU A 82 -10.34 3.38 5.20
C LEU A 82 -10.27 2.06 5.93
N GLU A 83 -10.73 1.01 5.24
CA GLU A 83 -10.64 -0.36 5.71
C GLU A 83 -9.23 -0.91 5.50
N GLU A 84 -8.79 -1.80 6.38
CA GLU A 84 -7.52 -2.51 6.24
C GLU A 84 -7.82 -4.01 6.06
N LYS A 85 -7.47 -4.60 4.91
CA LYS A 85 -7.78 -6.00 4.65
C LYS A 85 -6.93 -6.60 3.54
N VAL A 86 -6.48 -7.84 3.74
CA VAL A 86 -6.02 -8.73 2.65
C VAL A 86 -7.13 -9.73 2.35
N PHE A 87 -7.66 -9.70 1.14
CA PHE A 87 -8.73 -10.58 0.69
C PHE A 87 -8.19 -11.96 0.35
N LYS A 88 -9.01 -13.00 0.56
CA LYS A 88 -8.63 -14.39 0.25
C LYS A 88 -8.83 -14.75 -1.21
N THR A 89 -9.79 -14.13 -1.89
CA THR A 89 -10.12 -14.41 -3.29
C THR A 89 -9.63 -13.26 -4.15
N TRP A 90 -8.76 -13.55 -5.12
CA TRP A 90 -8.12 -12.55 -5.99
C TRP A 90 -8.53 -12.70 -7.45
N PHE A 91 -9.20 -13.80 -7.80
CA PHE A 91 -9.62 -14.06 -9.16
C PHE A 91 -10.77 -15.05 -9.16
N ASP A 92 -11.50 -15.06 -10.26
CA ASP A 92 -12.54 -16.03 -10.60
C ASP A 92 -12.67 -16.07 -12.13
N CYS A 93 -12.57 -17.24 -12.75
CA CYS A 93 -12.64 -17.41 -14.20
C CYS A 93 -11.68 -16.46 -14.93
N ARG A 94 -12.22 -15.51 -15.72
CA ARG A 94 -11.47 -14.54 -16.53
C ARG A 94 -11.32 -13.18 -15.85
N THR A 95 -11.63 -13.08 -14.56
CA THR A 95 -11.53 -11.84 -13.79
C THR A 95 -10.44 -11.99 -12.73
N VAL A 96 -9.56 -11.00 -12.66
CA VAL A 96 -8.49 -10.91 -11.66
C VAL A 96 -8.50 -9.54 -11.02
N LEU A 97 -8.23 -9.51 -9.72
CA LEU A 97 -8.14 -8.34 -8.87
C LEU A 97 -6.66 -8.06 -8.57
N ILE A 98 -6.31 -6.78 -8.45
CA ILE A 98 -4.97 -6.32 -8.08
C ILE A 98 -5.07 -5.10 -7.16
N GLY A 99 -3.99 -4.76 -6.44
CA GLY A 99 -3.94 -3.56 -5.60
C GLY A 99 -4.99 -3.58 -4.49
N ASP A 100 -5.62 -2.43 -4.22
CA ASP A 100 -6.60 -2.25 -3.13
C ASP A 100 -7.82 -3.19 -3.22
N ALA A 101 -8.12 -3.76 -4.40
CA ALA A 101 -9.17 -4.77 -4.55
C ALA A 101 -8.78 -6.13 -3.94
N CYS A 102 -7.48 -6.38 -3.75
CA CYS A 102 -6.92 -7.59 -3.14
C CYS A 102 -6.34 -7.34 -1.76
N HIS A 103 -5.73 -6.18 -1.55
CA HIS A 103 -5.01 -5.83 -0.33
C HIS A 103 -5.04 -4.34 -0.08
N LYS A 104 -5.94 -3.92 0.81
CA LYS A 104 -5.99 -2.54 1.29
C LYS A 104 -5.15 -2.42 2.54
N PHE A 105 -4.05 -1.67 2.42
CA PHE A 105 -3.14 -1.40 3.53
C PHE A 105 -3.50 -0.12 4.27
N ASN A 106 -2.94 0.03 5.47
CA ASN A 106 -2.92 1.31 6.16
C ASN A 106 -2.16 2.37 5.33
N PRO A 107 -2.78 3.51 4.99
CA PRO A 107 -2.12 4.56 4.19
C PRO A 107 -0.85 5.11 4.84
N ALA A 108 -0.77 5.09 6.18
CA ALA A 108 0.39 5.60 6.91
C ALA A 108 1.68 4.85 6.53
N GLY A 109 1.58 3.59 6.10
CA GLY A 109 2.73 2.79 5.66
C GLY A 109 3.25 3.16 4.27
N GLY A 110 2.47 3.85 3.42
CA GLY A 110 2.89 4.25 2.08
C GLY A 110 3.22 3.10 1.11
N VAL A 111 2.81 1.86 1.41
CA VAL A 111 3.21 0.66 0.66
C VAL A 111 2.18 0.18 -0.38
N GLY A 112 0.98 0.76 -0.41
CA GLY A 112 -0.10 0.27 -1.28
C GLY A 112 0.18 0.45 -2.77
N ALA A 113 0.53 1.66 -3.19
CA ALA A 113 0.81 1.95 -4.61
C ALA A 113 1.93 1.07 -5.18
N ALA A 114 3.03 0.91 -4.44
CA ALA A 114 4.14 0.06 -4.86
C ALA A 114 3.72 -1.41 -5.00
N ASN A 115 2.92 -1.94 -4.07
CA ASN A 115 2.41 -3.31 -4.16
C ASN A 115 1.43 -3.51 -5.32
N ALA A 116 0.56 -2.53 -5.59
CA ALA A 116 -0.32 -2.57 -6.75
C ALA A 116 0.46 -2.60 -8.07
N ILE A 117 1.55 -1.84 -8.18
CA ILE A 117 2.45 -1.89 -9.36
C ILE A 117 3.13 -3.25 -9.46
N HIS A 118 3.63 -3.80 -8.34
CA HIS A 118 4.24 -5.13 -8.32
C HIS A 118 3.26 -6.23 -8.75
N ASP A 119 1.98 -6.11 -8.39
CA ASP A 119 0.95 -7.02 -8.85
C ASP A 119 0.77 -6.96 -10.36
N ALA A 120 0.67 -5.73 -10.90
CA ALA A 120 0.51 -5.52 -12.34
C ALA A 120 1.67 -6.15 -13.12
N ILE A 121 2.92 -6.04 -12.62
CA ILE A 121 4.10 -6.63 -13.25
C ILE A 121 4.03 -8.16 -13.23
N ALA A 122 3.79 -8.77 -12.06
CA ALA A 122 3.74 -10.22 -11.93
C ALA A 122 2.59 -10.82 -12.77
N LEU A 123 1.43 -10.16 -12.77
CA LEU A 123 0.28 -10.55 -13.58
C LEU A 123 0.58 -10.41 -15.08
N ALA A 124 1.16 -9.29 -15.53
CA ALA A 124 1.50 -9.06 -16.93
C ALA A 124 2.47 -10.12 -17.47
N ASN A 125 3.46 -10.52 -16.67
CA ASN A 125 4.38 -11.60 -17.00
C ASN A 125 3.64 -12.93 -17.20
N GLY A 126 2.72 -13.27 -16.30
CA GLY A 126 1.89 -14.46 -16.41
C GLY A 126 1.01 -14.44 -17.66
N ILE A 127 0.34 -13.32 -17.93
CA ILE A 127 -0.50 -13.14 -19.12
C ILE A 127 0.32 -13.27 -20.40
N ASN A 128 1.53 -12.70 -20.42
CA ASN A 128 2.44 -12.80 -21.56
C ASN A 128 2.83 -14.25 -21.89
N GLY A 129 2.81 -15.16 -20.91
CA GLY A 129 3.08 -16.58 -21.11
C GLY A 129 1.87 -17.43 -21.51
N LEU A 130 0.67 -16.84 -21.60
CA LEU A 130 -0.51 -17.58 -22.05
C LEU A 130 -0.40 -17.95 -23.53
N PRO A 131 -0.97 -19.10 -23.96
CA PRO A 131 -1.12 -19.41 -25.38
C PRO A 131 -2.02 -18.38 -26.08
N PHE A 132 -2.00 -18.33 -27.41
CA PHE A 132 -2.76 -17.36 -28.22
C PHE A 132 -4.28 -17.43 -28.01
N HIS A 133 -4.81 -18.61 -27.70
CA HIS A 133 -6.23 -18.84 -27.48
C HIS A 133 -6.45 -19.59 -26.16
N PRO A 134 -6.23 -18.93 -25.01
CA PRO A 134 -6.22 -19.61 -23.74
C PRO A 134 -7.63 -19.95 -23.29
N VAL A 135 -7.81 -21.19 -22.84
CA VAL A 135 -9.04 -21.62 -22.16
C VAL A 135 -9.12 -21.04 -20.75
N ALA A 136 -10.29 -21.08 -20.12
CA ALA A 136 -10.50 -20.44 -18.82
C ALA A 136 -9.58 -21.04 -17.74
N GLU A 137 -9.34 -22.35 -17.80
CA GLU A 137 -8.49 -23.10 -16.88
C GLU A 137 -7.02 -22.66 -16.95
N GLU A 138 -6.51 -22.34 -18.14
CA GLU A 138 -5.14 -21.83 -18.33
C GLU A 138 -4.99 -20.42 -17.77
N ILE A 139 -6.00 -19.57 -17.95
CA ILE A 139 -6.05 -18.23 -17.38
C ILE A 139 -6.10 -18.29 -15.85
N GLU A 140 -6.96 -19.13 -15.29
CA GLU A 140 -7.03 -19.31 -13.83
C GLU A 140 -5.74 -19.87 -13.24
N ALA A 141 -5.04 -20.77 -13.96
CA ALA A 141 -3.73 -21.25 -13.55
C ALA A 141 -2.71 -20.10 -13.44
N VAL A 142 -2.69 -19.19 -14.42
CA VAL A 142 -1.86 -17.97 -14.36
C VAL A 142 -2.26 -17.05 -13.21
N PHE A 143 -3.56 -16.85 -12.95
CA PHE A 143 -4.00 -16.03 -11.83
C PHE A 143 -3.63 -16.64 -10.48
N ARG A 144 -3.64 -17.98 -10.38
CA ARG A 144 -3.19 -18.71 -9.19
C ARG A 144 -1.70 -18.50 -8.94
N THR A 145 -0.86 -18.65 -9.94
CA THR A 145 0.60 -18.45 -9.80
C THR A 145 0.94 -17.00 -9.46
N TYR A 146 0.24 -16.02 -10.07
CA TYR A 146 0.32 -14.60 -9.69
C TYR A 146 0.05 -14.40 -8.19
N LYS A 147 -1.07 -14.96 -7.69
CA LYS A 147 -1.44 -14.84 -6.27
C LYS A 147 -0.39 -15.49 -5.36
N GLU A 148 0.07 -16.70 -5.70
CA GLU A 148 1.08 -17.43 -4.93
C GLU A 148 2.41 -16.66 -4.83
N GLU A 149 2.85 -16.01 -5.91
CA GLU A 149 4.04 -15.17 -5.92
C GLU A 149 3.89 -13.93 -5.02
N ARG A 150 2.69 -13.35 -4.97
CA ARG A 150 2.46 -12.03 -4.35
C ARG A 150 1.98 -12.10 -2.90
N ILE A 151 1.24 -13.13 -2.49
CA ILE A 151 0.51 -13.16 -1.21
C ILE A 151 1.43 -12.98 0.01
N ASP A 152 2.56 -13.70 0.07
CA ASP A 152 3.52 -13.60 1.20
C ASP A 152 4.11 -12.19 1.34
N ARG A 153 4.35 -11.51 0.22
CA ARG A 153 4.86 -10.14 0.21
C ARG A 153 3.80 -9.15 0.69
N VAL A 154 2.57 -9.35 0.24
CA VAL A 154 1.42 -8.54 0.62
C VAL A 154 1.12 -8.70 2.11
N GLU A 155 1.10 -9.92 2.65
CA GLU A 155 0.87 -10.15 4.09
C GLU A 155 1.97 -9.50 4.95
N LYS A 156 3.24 -9.62 4.55
CA LYS A 156 4.34 -8.93 5.24
C LYS A 156 4.22 -7.40 5.18
N ALA A 157 3.77 -6.85 4.05
CA ALA A 157 3.52 -5.42 3.92
C ALA A 157 2.32 -4.96 4.78
N PHE A 158 1.30 -5.81 4.90
CA PHE A 158 0.16 -5.57 5.77
C PHE A 158 0.58 -5.51 7.23
N ASP A 159 1.36 -6.49 7.70
CA ASP A 159 1.83 -6.51 9.08
C ASP A 159 2.82 -5.39 9.40
N SER A 160 3.69 -5.03 8.46
CA SER A 160 4.61 -3.89 8.64
C SER A 160 3.86 -2.56 8.73
N SER A 161 2.77 -2.39 7.96
CA SER A 161 1.95 -1.18 8.01
C SER A 161 1.31 -0.96 9.38
N LYS A 162 0.90 -2.04 10.07
CA LYS A 162 0.40 -1.99 11.45
C LYS A 162 1.46 -1.58 12.46
N THR A 163 2.71 -1.98 12.24
CA THR A 163 3.84 -1.56 13.08
C THR A 163 4.09 -0.06 12.95
N PHE A 164 3.96 0.50 11.74
CA PHE A 164 4.09 1.93 11.51
C PHE A 164 3.00 2.75 12.22
N LYS A 165 1.76 2.23 12.24
CA LYS A 165 0.66 2.77 13.07
C LYS A 165 1.06 2.89 14.55
N THR A 166 1.70 1.86 15.11
CA THR A 166 2.18 1.89 16.51
C THR A 166 3.28 2.94 16.70
N MET A 167 4.17 3.13 15.73
CA MET A 167 5.26 4.12 15.80
C MET A 167 4.78 5.57 15.78
N ALA A 168 3.75 5.86 14.98
CA ALA A 168 3.15 7.19 14.88
C ALA A 168 2.23 7.52 16.07
N GLY A 169 1.78 6.51 16.83
CA GLY A 169 0.91 6.64 18.00
C GLY A 169 1.50 7.45 19.16
N GLN A 170 0.65 7.89 20.09
CA GLN A 170 1.06 8.62 21.30
C GLN A 170 0.90 7.81 22.61
N SER A 171 0.60 6.52 22.50
CA SER A 171 0.47 5.63 23.66
C SER A 171 1.82 5.37 24.34
N VAL A 172 1.78 4.79 25.55
CA VAL A 172 2.99 4.34 26.25
C VAL A 172 3.75 3.29 25.43
N SER A 173 3.03 2.36 24.79
CA SER A 173 3.64 1.37 23.89
C SER A 173 4.36 2.04 22.72
N SER A 174 3.76 3.05 22.08
CA SER A 174 4.43 3.83 21.02
C SER A 174 5.72 4.49 21.49
N LYS A 175 5.74 5.06 22.71
CA LYS A 175 6.94 5.67 23.29
C LYS A 175 8.04 4.64 23.53
N ILE A 176 7.69 3.45 24.03
CA ILE A 176 8.63 2.34 24.23
C ILE A 176 9.18 1.86 22.88
N THR A 177 8.32 1.63 21.88
CA THR A 177 8.75 1.21 20.55
C THR A 177 9.69 2.22 19.92
N ARG A 178 9.38 3.53 19.99
CA ARG A 178 10.28 4.59 19.51
C ARG A 178 11.61 4.61 20.24
N TYR A 179 11.61 4.42 21.56
CA TYR A 179 12.83 4.32 22.35
C TYR A 179 13.70 3.15 21.86
N LEU A 180 13.14 1.95 21.74
CA LEU A 180 13.85 0.78 21.24
C LEU A 180 14.39 0.98 19.81
N MET A 181 13.57 1.55 18.92
CA MET A 181 14.00 1.85 17.55
C MET A 181 15.12 2.89 17.49
N LYS A 182 15.11 3.90 18.37
CA LYS A 182 16.18 4.91 18.46
C LYS A 182 17.54 4.29 18.80
N TYR A 183 17.56 3.26 19.64
CA TYR A 183 18.79 2.56 20.04
C TYR A 183 19.06 1.28 19.24
N THR A 184 18.26 1.01 18.20
CA THR A 184 18.49 -0.14 17.33
C THR A 184 19.76 0.11 16.52
N PRO A 185 20.75 -0.81 16.54
CA PRO A 185 21.97 -0.64 15.77
C PRO A 185 21.71 -0.47 14.28
N SER A 186 22.51 0.36 13.61
CA SER A 186 22.35 0.67 12.19
C SER A 186 22.35 -0.58 11.31
N TRP A 187 23.20 -1.57 11.61
CA TRP A 187 23.27 -2.82 10.85
C TRP A 187 21.94 -3.61 10.87
N VAL A 188 21.16 -3.50 11.96
CA VAL A 188 19.83 -4.13 12.05
C VAL A 188 18.85 -3.39 11.15
N MET A 189 18.82 -2.05 11.23
CA MET A 189 17.98 -1.22 10.36
C MET A 189 18.33 -1.41 8.89
N ASP A 190 19.62 -1.50 8.56
CA ASP A 190 20.11 -1.78 7.22
C ASP A 190 19.66 -3.16 6.76
N SER A 191 19.73 -4.19 7.62
CA SER A 191 19.26 -5.53 7.28
C SER A 191 17.75 -5.54 6.95
N VAL A 192 16.95 -4.85 7.75
CA VAL A 192 15.51 -4.70 7.51
C VAL A 192 15.25 -3.95 6.20
N ALA A 193 15.91 -2.81 6.00
CA ALA A 193 15.77 -2.00 4.80
C ALA A 193 16.19 -2.78 3.54
N ARG A 194 17.30 -3.53 3.59
CA ARG A 194 17.74 -4.40 2.49
C ARG A 194 16.67 -5.43 2.17
N ARG A 195 16.14 -6.13 3.18
CA ARG A 195 15.09 -7.13 2.99
C ARG A 195 13.85 -6.55 2.33
N GLN A 196 13.40 -5.36 2.75
CA GLN A 196 12.27 -4.65 2.15
C GLN A 196 12.54 -4.29 0.68
N ASN A 197 13.76 -3.85 0.35
CA ASN A 197 14.15 -3.40 -0.98
C ASN A 197 14.67 -4.50 -1.91
N THR A 198 14.59 -5.78 -1.52
CA THR A 198 14.95 -6.91 -2.39
C THR A 198 13.87 -7.26 -3.40
N ASN A 199 12.62 -6.87 -3.15
CA ASN A 199 11.51 -7.16 -4.05
C ASN A 199 11.47 -6.12 -5.17
N ARG A 200 11.96 -6.49 -6.35
CA ARG A 200 12.09 -5.60 -7.52
C ARG A 200 11.58 -6.31 -8.79
N PRO A 201 10.27 -6.64 -8.86
CA PRO A 201 9.71 -7.34 -10.00
C PRO A 201 9.96 -6.56 -11.29
N GLN A 202 10.26 -7.25 -12.37
CA GLN A 202 10.46 -6.68 -13.70
C GLN A 202 9.54 -7.35 -14.71
N ALA A 203 9.18 -6.63 -15.77
CA ALA A 203 8.42 -7.19 -16.88
C ALA A 203 9.33 -8.10 -17.73
N ALA A 204 9.00 -9.37 -17.85
CA ALA A 204 9.79 -10.41 -18.52
C ALA A 204 9.96 -10.17 -20.04
N PHE A 205 9.04 -9.42 -20.64
CA PHE A 205 9.03 -9.06 -22.06
C PHE A 205 9.70 -7.72 -22.37
N LEU A 206 10.26 -7.04 -21.37
CA LEU A 206 11.07 -5.83 -21.56
C LEU A 206 12.55 -6.11 -21.33
N PRO A 207 13.46 -5.29 -21.89
CA PRO A 207 14.87 -5.36 -21.53
C PRO A 207 15.03 -5.22 -20.01
N PRO A 208 15.84 -6.09 -19.36
CA PRO A 208 16.04 -6.01 -17.92
C PRO A 208 16.67 -4.66 -17.56
N ALA A 209 16.17 -4.05 -16.50
CA ALA A 209 16.76 -2.85 -15.95
C ALA A 209 18.18 -3.13 -15.46
N GLU A 210 19.07 -2.17 -15.65
CA GLU A 210 20.43 -2.23 -15.13
C GLU A 210 20.40 -2.32 -13.58
N ASP A 211 20.93 -3.41 -13.02
CA ASP A 211 20.97 -3.58 -11.56
C ASP A 211 22.13 -2.77 -10.96
N LYS A 212 21.80 -1.58 -10.47
CA LYS A 212 22.71 -0.71 -9.71
C LYS A 212 22.70 -1.00 -8.21
N GLY A 213 21.98 -2.04 -7.78
CA GLY A 213 21.83 -2.39 -6.39
C GLY A 213 23.06 -3.09 -5.80
N ILE A 214 23.37 -2.78 -4.54
CA ILE A 214 24.41 -3.49 -3.77
C ILE A 214 23.89 -4.87 -3.30
N VAL A 215 22.57 -5.02 -3.19
CA VAL A 215 21.90 -6.25 -2.75
C VAL A 215 21.18 -6.88 -3.93
N ARG A 216 21.41 -8.19 -4.10
CA ARG A 216 20.75 -8.99 -5.13
C ARG A 216 19.23 -8.97 -4.95
N PRO A 217 18.47 -8.85 -6.05
CA PRO A 217 17.02 -9.01 -6.01
C PRO A 217 16.61 -10.37 -5.45
N ALA A 218 15.46 -10.42 -4.79
CA ALA A 218 14.86 -11.69 -4.42
C ALA A 218 14.42 -12.47 -5.68
N PRO A 219 14.24 -13.81 -5.59
CA PRO A 219 13.72 -14.59 -6.69
C PRO A 219 12.38 -14.05 -7.19
N GLN A 220 12.23 -13.99 -8.52
CA GLN A 220 11.03 -13.51 -9.22
C GLN A 220 10.54 -14.63 -10.14
N PRO A 221 9.64 -15.52 -9.67
CA PRO A 221 9.16 -16.64 -10.47
C PRO A 221 8.60 -16.23 -11.83
N SER A 222 7.84 -15.14 -11.88
CA SER A 222 7.26 -14.61 -13.12
C SER A 222 8.28 -14.06 -14.14
N LEU A 223 9.52 -13.75 -13.73
CA LEU A 223 10.51 -13.12 -14.62
C LEU A 223 11.05 -14.08 -15.70
N SER A 224 10.98 -15.40 -15.48
CA SER A 224 11.44 -16.40 -16.45
C SER A 224 10.39 -16.79 -17.50
N ILE A 225 9.16 -16.27 -17.38
CA ILE A 225 8.05 -16.58 -18.28
C ILE A 225 8.32 -15.98 -19.66
N LYS A 226 8.16 -16.80 -20.70
CA LYS A 226 8.33 -16.41 -22.10
C LYS A 226 7.00 -16.42 -22.83
N ALA A 227 6.88 -15.54 -23.82
CA ALA A 227 5.76 -15.58 -24.74
C ALA A 227 5.74 -16.90 -25.53
N PRO A 228 4.55 -17.41 -25.88
CA PRO A 228 4.45 -18.56 -26.77
C PRO A 228 5.09 -18.25 -28.13
N GLU A 229 5.77 -19.24 -28.72
CA GLU A 229 6.26 -19.15 -30.08
C GLU A 229 5.11 -19.45 -31.06
N GLU A 230 4.97 -18.68 -32.13
CA GLU A 230 4.03 -19.00 -33.22
C GLU A 230 4.53 -20.23 -33.97
N THR A 231 3.81 -21.34 -33.84
CA THR A 231 4.03 -22.55 -34.63
C THR A 231 3.05 -22.58 -35.81
N GLU A 232 3.37 -23.34 -36.86
CA GLU A 232 2.48 -23.52 -38.03
C GLU A 232 1.07 -24.03 -37.66
N GLU A 233 0.94 -24.70 -36.52
CA GLU A 233 -0.33 -25.17 -35.98
C GLU A 233 -1.15 -24.04 -35.33
N SER A 234 -0.53 -23.07 -34.64
CA SER A 234 -1.26 -21.93 -34.07
C SER A 234 -1.82 -21.00 -35.16
N LYS A 235 -1.12 -20.87 -36.28
CA LYS A 235 -1.58 -20.09 -37.45
C LYS A 235 -2.84 -20.67 -38.09
N ARG A 236 -2.98 -22.01 -38.09
CA ARG A 236 -4.17 -22.68 -38.64
C ARG A 236 -5.41 -22.45 -37.78
N THR A 237 -5.25 -22.43 -36.45
CA THR A 237 -6.35 -22.17 -35.50
C THR A 237 -6.82 -20.71 -35.55
N GLN A 238 -5.94 -19.75 -35.88
CA GLN A 238 -6.31 -18.34 -36.10
C GLN A 238 -7.13 -18.10 -37.39
N ALA A 239 -7.06 -19.00 -38.37
CA ALA A 239 -7.68 -18.83 -39.68
C ALA A 239 -9.07 -19.49 -39.81
N MET A 240 -9.55 -20.16 -38.75
CA MET A 240 -10.89 -20.75 -38.65
C MET A 240 -11.81 -19.88 -37.77
#